data_AF-A0A3N7EXD8-F1
#
_entry.id   AF-A0A3N7EXD8-F1
#
_cell.length_a   1.000
_cell.length_b   1.000
_cell.length_c   1.000
_cell.angle_alpha   90.00
_cell.angle_beta   90.00
_cell.angle_gamma   90.00
#
_symmetry.space_group_name_H-M   'P 1'
#
loop_
_entity.id
_entity.type
_entity.pdbx_description
1 polymer ?
#
loop_
_entity_poly.entity_id
_entity_poly.type
_entity_poly.pdbx_seq_one_letter_code
_entity_poly.pdbx_strand_id
1 'polypeptide(L)' 'MSYRETDEECPGCGASSADRKGNKPDAPQGLSECPWCGVEKCCMCDMGDDVECGSCDLDDA' A
#
# COMPACT_ATOMS: atom_id res chain seq x y z
N MET A 1 2.79 5.24 -9.76
CA MET A 1 1.54 4.68 -9.16
C MET A 1 0.67 5.84 -8.70
N SER A 2 -0.63 5.81 -8.98
CA SER A 2 -1.59 6.80 -8.44
C SER A 2 -2.11 6.30 -7.11
N TYR A 3 -2.00 7.12 -6.06
CA TYR A 3 -2.55 6.81 -4.75
C TYR A 3 -3.96 7.42 -4.67
N ARG A 4 -4.95 6.60 -4.34
CA ARG A 4 -6.30 7.03 -4.02
C ARG A 4 -6.31 7.57 -2.60
N GLU A 5 -6.62 8.85 -2.42
CA GLU A 5 -6.78 9.42 -1.09
C GLU A 5 -7.95 8.72 -0.38
N THR A 6 -7.65 7.99 0.69
CA THR A 6 -8.63 7.24 1.48
C THR A 6 -8.17 7.20 2.93
N ASP A 7 -9.15 7.16 3.84
CA ASP A 7 -8.92 6.96 5.27
C ASP A 7 -8.89 5.47 5.65
N GLU A 8 -9.24 4.59 4.71
CA GLU A 8 -9.27 3.15 4.92
C GLU A 8 -7.91 2.60 5.33
N GLU A 9 -7.92 1.62 6.24
CA GLU A 9 -6.73 0.92 6.70
C GLU A 9 -6.05 0.15 5.55
N CYS A 10 -4.71 0.15 5.54
CA CYS A 10 -3.96 -0.59 4.54
C CYS A 10 -4.15 -2.10 4.76
N PRO A 11 -4.65 -2.88 3.79
CA PRO A 11 -4.86 -4.32 4.03
C PRO A 11 -3.55 -5.08 4.24
N GLY A 12 -2.40 -4.53 3.78
CA GLY A 12 -1.09 -5.13 4.00
C GLY A 12 -0.48 -4.90 5.39
N CYS A 13 -0.80 -3.80 6.09
CA CYS A 13 -0.18 -3.48 7.38
C CYS A 13 -1.13 -2.94 8.47
N GLY A 14 -2.41 -2.75 8.17
CA GLY A 14 -3.40 -2.15 9.06
C GLY A 14 -3.22 -0.65 9.30
N ALA A 15 -2.26 0.03 8.66
CA ALA A 15 -2.01 1.45 8.93
C ALA A 15 -3.14 2.33 8.40
N SER A 16 -3.70 3.18 9.26
CA SER A 16 -4.66 4.22 8.87
C SER A 16 -3.97 5.39 8.15
N SER A 17 -4.76 6.34 7.63
CA SER A 17 -4.21 7.58 7.05
C SER A 17 -3.39 8.38 8.08
N ALA A 18 -3.77 8.35 9.36
CA ALA A 18 -3.08 9.03 10.44
C ALA A 18 -1.71 8.39 10.74
N ASP A 19 -1.64 7.05 10.73
CA ASP A 19 -0.38 6.31 10.92
C ASP A 19 0.61 6.60 9.80
N ARG A 20 0.11 6.62 8.56
CA ARG A 20 0.89 7.01 7.35
C ARG A 20 1.43 8.41 7.48
N LYS A 21 0.61 9.36 7.92
CA LYS A 21 1.02 10.75 8.09
C LYS A 21 2.05 10.91 9.21
N GLY A 22 1.95 10.10 10.26
CA GLY A 22 2.91 10.07 11.36
C GLY A 22 4.29 9.55 10.96
N ASN A 23 4.37 8.55 10.07
CA ASN A 23 5.66 7.95 9.67
C ASN A 23 6.23 8.57 8.38
N LYS A 24 5.37 8.85 7.39
CA LYS A 24 5.74 9.45 6.10
C LYS A 24 4.81 10.64 5.78
N PRO A 25 4.99 11.79 6.44
CA PRO A 25 4.14 12.98 6.22
C PRO A 25 4.21 13.51 4.78
N ASP A 26 5.37 13.38 4.13
CA ASP A 26 5.61 13.83 2.75
C ASP A 26 5.15 12.82 1.68
N ALA A 27 4.73 11.62 2.09
CA ALA A 27 4.22 10.60 1.18
C ALA A 27 2.69 10.71 1.03
N PRO A 28 2.13 10.18 -0.07
CA PRO A 28 0.69 10.10 -0.21
C PRO A 28 0.10 9.23 0.91
N GLN A 29 -0.90 9.77 1.60
CA GLN A 29 -1.60 9.09 2.70
C GLN A 29 -2.65 8.09 2.18
N GLY A 30 -2.85 8.06 0.86
CA GLY A 30 -3.75 7.17 0.17
C GLY A 30 -3.27 5.72 0.05
N LEU A 31 -4.14 4.90 -0.54
CA LEU A 31 -3.82 3.53 -0.97
C LEU A 31 -3.51 3.53 -2.46
N SER A 32 -2.50 2.78 -2.87
CA SER A 32 -2.17 2.50 -4.27
C SER A 32 -2.44 1.05 -4.57
N GLU A 33 -2.92 0.77 -5.77
CA GLU A 33 -3.13 -0.59 -6.23
C GLU A 33 -1.81 -1.19 -6.75
N CYS A 34 -1.52 -2.43 -6.36
CA CYS A 34 -0.41 -3.16 -6.93
C CYS A 34 -0.70 -3.53 -8.39
N PRO A 35 0.14 -3.13 -9.37
CA PRO A 35 -0.11 -3.41 -10.78
C PRO A 35 -0.02 -4.91 -11.14
N TRP A 36 0.50 -5.74 -10.23
CA TRP A 36 0.71 -7.17 -10.46
C TRP A 36 -0.48 -8.02 -9.98
N CYS A 37 -0.97 -7.79 -8.76
CA CYS A 37 -2.06 -8.58 -8.16
C CYS A 37 -3.33 -7.77 -7.83
N GLY A 38 -3.36 -6.45 -8.08
CA GLY A 38 -4.53 -5.62 -7.81
C GLY A 38 -4.79 -5.34 -6.33
N VAL A 39 -3.90 -5.76 -5.43
CA VAL A 39 -4.06 -5.54 -3.99
C VAL A 39 -3.67 -4.11 -3.61
N GLU A 40 -4.44 -3.51 -2.72
CA GLU A 40 -4.20 -2.17 -2.22
C GLU A 40 -3.07 -2.11 -1.19
N LYS A 41 -2.20 -1.11 -1.30
CA LYS A 41 -1.06 -0.89 -0.41
C LYS A 41 -0.86 0.58 -0.13
N CYS A 42 -0.49 0.91 1.10
CA CYS A 42 -0.11 2.28 1.47
C CYS A 42 1.35 2.59 1.13
N CYS A 43 1.73 3.86 1.23
CA CYS A 43 3.11 4.34 1.02
C CYS A 43 4.17 3.73 1.97
N MET A 44 3.76 3.05 3.05
CA MET A 44 4.66 2.28 3.91
C MET A 44 4.86 0.84 3.42
N CYS A 45 3.84 0.23 2.83
CA CYS A 45 3.91 -1.10 2.22
C CYS A 45 4.44 -1.08 0.80
N ASP A 46 4.55 0.11 0.22
CA ASP A 46 5.15 0.33 -1.08
C ASP A 46 6.69 0.29 -0.96
N MET A 47 7.25 -0.92 -1.01
CA MET A 47 8.69 -1.19 -0.87
C MET A 47 9.49 -0.97 -2.18
N GLY A 48 8.89 -0.35 -3.20
CA GLY A 48 9.48 -0.13 -4.53
C GLY A 48 9.12 -1.24 -5.53
N ASP A 49 9.13 -0.91 -6.81
CA ASP A 49 8.80 -1.83 -7.92
C ASP A 49 9.72 -3.06 -7.99
N ASP A 50 10.89 -3.04 -7.32
CA ASP A 50 11.85 -4.14 -7.26
C ASP A 50 11.52 -5.21 -6.19
N VAL A 51 10.53 -4.97 -5.32
CA VAL A 51 10.10 -5.91 -4.28
C VAL A 51 8.67 -6.34 -4.56
N GLU A 52 8.49 -7.65 -4.76
CA GLU A 52 7.18 -8.26 -4.92
C GLU A 52 6.28 -7.83 -3.76
N CYS A 53 5.12 -7.28 -4.09
CA CYS A 53 4.08 -6.99 -3.13
C CYS A 53 3.81 -8.28 -2.34
N GLY A 54 3.98 -8.26 -1.02
CA GLY A 54 3.83 -9.46 -0.17
C GLY A 54 2.41 -10.06 -0.16
N SER A 55 1.47 -9.43 -0.87
CA SER A 55 0.12 -9.95 -1.13
C SER A 55 -0.05 -10.53 -2.53
N CYS A 56 0.98 -10.49 -3.39
CA CYS A 56 0.95 -11.09 -4.73
C CYS A 56 1.27 -12.60 -4.73
N ASP A 57 1.40 -13.22 -3.56
CA ASP A 57 1.65 -14.66 -3.42
C ASP A 57 0.40 -15.35 -2.87
N LEU A 58 -0.68 -15.46 -3.66
CA LEU A 58 -1.87 -16.24 -3.25
C LEU A 58 -2.70 -16.84 -4.41
N ASP A 59 -2.19 -16.93 -5.64
CA ASP A 59 -2.91 -17.69 -6.71
C ASP A 59 -1.94 -18.33 -7.71
N ASP A 60 -1.22 -19.38 -7.29
CA ASP A 60 -0.88 -20.53 -8.14
C ASP A 60 -0.48 -21.74 -7.25
N ALA A 61 -1.48 -22.46 -6.74
CA ALA A 61 -1.40 -23.90 -6.40
C ALA A 61 -2.79 -24.49 -6.11
#